data_AF-A0A661ZZ22-F1
#
_entry.id   AF-A0A661ZZ22-F1
#
_cell.length_a   1.000
_cell.length_b   1.000
_cell.length_c   1.000
_cell.angle_alpha   90.00
_cell.angle_beta   90.00
_cell.angle_gamma   90.00
#
_symmetry.space_group_name_H-M   'P 1'
#
loop_
_entity.id
_entity.type
_entity.pdbx_description
1 polymer ?
#
loop_
_entity_poly.entity_id
_entity_poly.type
_entity_poly.pdbx_seq_one_letter_code
_entity_poly.pdbx_strand_id
1 'polypeptide(L)'
;MSQEIAKRLSEIEPQGDEPWEDILISVPVSIEVGDYSGCKKWIEGLRESGVEDLAAYFKENPVAVREGIRYMSDTFLLYNFEFLNMYDSNSMEEFKGITEGIDPVTDRSIYTDDFVGSFEQMFLAFARGDTRISCFTDEATVDKENEFRPFRAEVCWQIVKGYEDTWERVVVSVIPVDRLNESKRTDAVSST
;
A
#
# COMPACT_ATOMS: atom_id res chain seq x y z
N MET A 1 -8.82 14.61 9.41
CA MET A 1 -7.98 15.02 8.26
C MET A 1 -8.18 14.10 7.07
N SER A 2 -8.15 12.77 7.22
CA SER A 2 -8.35 11.83 6.10
C SER A 2 -9.69 11.98 5.38
N GLN A 3 -10.82 12.09 6.11
CA GLN A 3 -12.16 12.19 5.49
C GLN A 3 -12.39 13.49 4.68
N GLU A 4 -11.83 14.62 5.12
CA GLU A 4 -11.92 15.88 4.39
C GLU A 4 -11.12 15.84 3.08
N ILE A 5 -9.94 15.21 3.11
CA ILE A 5 -9.13 15.02 1.91
C ILE A 5 -9.84 14.06 0.94
N ALA A 6 -10.37 12.93 1.43
CA ALA A 6 -11.11 11.97 0.62
C ALA A 6 -12.33 12.62 -0.05
N LYS A 7 -13.07 13.47 0.69
CA LYS A 7 -14.17 14.25 0.14
C LYS A 7 -13.71 15.22 -0.95
N ARG A 8 -12.64 15.98 -0.71
CA ARG A 8 -12.10 16.90 -1.73
C ARG A 8 -11.60 16.17 -2.98
N LEU A 9 -11.04 14.97 -2.82
CA LEU A 9 -10.62 14.13 -3.94
C LEU A 9 -11.81 13.62 -4.75
N SER A 10 -12.93 13.26 -4.11
CA SER A 10 -14.11 12.75 -4.83
C SER A 10 -14.83 13.81 -5.67
N GLU A 11 -14.62 15.08 -5.34
CA GLU A 11 -15.11 16.26 -6.08
C GLU A 11 -14.23 16.64 -7.29
N ILE A 12 -13.00 16.09 -7.38
CA ILE A 12 -12.11 16.30 -8.52
C ILE A 12 -12.51 15.31 -9.61
N GLU A 13 -12.97 15.82 -10.75
CA GLU A 13 -13.21 15.04 -11.94
C GLU A 13 -11.96 15.06 -12.83
N PRO A 14 -11.58 13.93 -13.45
CA PRO A 14 -10.54 13.89 -14.48
C PRO A 14 -10.84 14.92 -15.57
N GLN A 15 -9.84 15.68 -15.98
CA GLN A 15 -10.00 16.66 -17.05
C GLN A 15 -9.74 15.96 -18.40
N GLY A 16 -10.76 15.82 -19.24
CA GLY A 16 -10.62 15.34 -20.62
C GLY A 16 -10.01 13.94 -20.77
N ASP A 17 -9.48 13.67 -21.96
CA ASP A 17 -8.84 12.41 -22.35
C ASP A 17 -7.31 12.50 -22.20
N GLU A 18 -6.85 12.98 -21.04
CA GLU A 18 -5.41 13.04 -20.76
C GLU A 18 -4.80 11.62 -20.78
N PRO A 19 -3.52 11.48 -21.17
CA PRO A 19 -2.84 10.20 -21.21
C PRO A 19 -2.46 9.75 -19.79
N TRP A 20 -3.46 9.33 -19.01
CA TRP A 20 -3.32 9.01 -17.58
C TRP A 20 -2.27 7.93 -17.30
N GLU A 21 -2.12 6.95 -18.20
CA GLU A 21 -1.10 5.92 -18.11
C GLU A 21 0.31 6.51 -18.21
N ASP A 22 0.56 7.34 -19.22
CA ASP A 22 1.86 8.00 -19.42
C ASP A 22 2.18 8.95 -18.26
N ILE A 23 1.17 9.69 -17.77
CA ILE A 23 1.30 10.56 -16.60
C ILE A 23 1.75 9.74 -15.40
N LEU A 24 1.05 8.65 -15.09
CA LEU A 24 1.37 7.80 -13.95
C LEU A 24 2.76 7.18 -14.04
N ILE A 25 3.15 6.70 -15.23
CA ILE A 25 4.48 6.12 -15.47
C ILE A 25 5.58 7.17 -15.27
N SER A 26 5.28 8.47 -15.50
CA SER A 26 6.23 9.57 -15.32
C SER A 26 6.37 10.10 -13.88
N VAL A 27 5.47 9.73 -12.96
CA VAL A 27 5.50 10.26 -11.59
C VAL A 27 6.73 9.72 -10.83
N PRO A 28 7.55 10.60 -10.20
CA PRO A 28 8.78 10.20 -9.49
C PRO A 28 8.50 9.69 -8.05
N VAL A 29 7.42 8.94 -7.88
CA VAL A 29 6.99 8.30 -6.62
C VAL A 29 6.57 6.88 -6.94
N SER A 30 6.93 5.90 -6.10
CA SER A 30 6.46 4.51 -6.27
C SER A 30 4.94 4.48 -6.18
N ILE A 31 4.30 4.07 -7.27
CA ILE A 31 2.84 3.96 -7.38
C ILE A 31 2.49 2.63 -8.02
N GLU A 32 1.54 1.93 -7.40
CA GLU A 32 0.88 0.75 -7.95
C GLU A 32 -0.64 0.82 -7.75
N VAL A 33 -1.37 0.06 -8.55
CA VAL A 33 -2.80 -0.23 -8.36
C VAL A 33 -3.00 -1.74 -8.20
N GLY A 34 -3.45 -2.15 -7.02
CA GLY A 34 -3.62 -3.54 -6.64
C GLY A 34 -5.10 -3.92 -6.49
N ASP A 35 -5.36 -5.22 -6.55
CA ASP A 35 -6.66 -5.82 -6.25
C ASP A 35 -6.68 -6.36 -4.80
N TYR A 36 -7.49 -5.71 -3.95
CA TYR A 36 -7.68 -6.04 -2.54
C TYR A 36 -9.06 -6.64 -2.27
N SER A 37 -9.77 -7.09 -3.32
CA SER A 37 -11.11 -7.65 -3.18
C SER A 37 -11.14 -8.93 -2.35
N GLY A 38 -10.07 -9.72 -2.38
CA GLY A 38 -9.91 -10.86 -1.49
C GLY A 38 -9.83 -10.43 -0.02
N CYS A 39 -9.05 -9.39 0.30
CA CYS A 39 -8.99 -8.83 1.65
C CYS A 39 -10.35 -8.34 2.13
N LYS A 40 -11.12 -7.68 1.26
CA LYS A 40 -12.48 -7.24 1.58
C LYS A 40 -13.37 -8.42 1.98
N LYS A 41 -13.43 -9.45 1.12
CA LYS A 41 -14.22 -10.66 1.37
C LYS A 41 -13.80 -11.35 2.66
N TRP A 42 -12.49 -11.37 2.96
CA TRP A 42 -11.98 -11.92 4.20
C TRP A 42 -12.48 -11.14 5.44
N ILE A 43 -12.42 -9.80 5.40
CA ILE A 43 -12.95 -8.94 6.48
C ILE A 43 -14.47 -9.13 6.64
N GLU A 44 -15.21 -9.21 5.54
CA GLU A 44 -16.65 -9.46 5.55
C GLU A 44 -16.96 -10.83 6.18
N GLY A 45 -16.18 -11.86 5.83
CA GLY A 45 -16.29 -13.19 6.44
C GLY A 45 -16.04 -13.21 7.96
N LEU A 46 -15.11 -12.37 8.47
CA LEU A 46 -14.94 -12.19 9.92
C LEU A 46 -16.21 -11.62 10.57
N ARG A 47 -16.82 -10.61 9.95
CA ARG A 47 -18.06 -9.99 10.45
C ARG A 47 -19.22 -10.97 10.44
N GLU A 48 -19.38 -11.73 9.36
CA GLU A 48 -20.40 -12.79 9.25
C GLU A 48 -20.19 -13.89 10.30
N SER A 49 -18.95 -14.12 10.72
CA SER A 49 -18.59 -15.06 11.79
C SER A 49 -18.80 -14.49 13.20
N GLY A 50 -19.32 -13.27 13.34
CA GLY A 50 -19.64 -12.63 14.61
C GLY A 50 -18.55 -11.72 15.19
N VAL A 51 -17.52 -11.37 14.42
CA VAL A 51 -16.52 -10.38 14.84
C VAL A 51 -17.11 -8.97 14.69
N GLU A 52 -17.53 -8.38 15.81
CA GLU A 52 -18.09 -7.02 15.84
C GLU A 52 -17.00 -5.93 15.93
N ASP A 53 -15.98 -6.17 16.77
CA ASP A 53 -14.83 -5.28 16.94
C ASP A 53 -13.57 -5.89 16.31
N LEU A 54 -13.30 -5.50 15.06
CA LEU A 54 -12.12 -5.95 14.33
C LEU A 54 -10.80 -5.56 15.02
N ALA A 55 -10.75 -4.41 15.69
CA ALA A 55 -9.53 -3.96 16.35
C ALA A 55 -9.23 -4.83 17.59
N ALA A 56 -10.26 -5.12 18.40
CA ALA A 56 -10.12 -6.06 19.49
C ALA A 56 -9.74 -7.47 18.99
N TYR A 57 -10.36 -7.92 17.89
CA TYR A 57 -10.07 -9.22 17.29
C TYR A 57 -8.63 -9.34 16.81
N PHE A 58 -8.08 -8.34 16.11
CA PHE A 58 -6.68 -8.36 15.65
C PHE A 58 -5.70 -8.31 16.82
N LYS A 59 -6.01 -7.57 17.88
CA LYS A 59 -5.21 -7.55 19.10
C LYS A 59 -5.15 -8.92 19.80
N GLU A 60 -6.28 -9.63 19.84
CA GLU A 60 -6.36 -10.98 20.42
C GLU A 60 -5.80 -12.06 19.49
N ASN A 61 -5.79 -11.80 18.18
CA ASN A 61 -5.35 -12.73 17.14
C ASN A 61 -4.31 -12.05 16.20
N PRO A 62 -3.08 -11.76 16.65
CA PRO A 62 -2.09 -11.02 15.86
C PRO A 62 -1.72 -11.67 14.51
N VAL A 63 -1.92 -12.99 14.38
CA VAL A 63 -1.69 -13.72 13.13
C VAL A 63 -2.78 -13.43 12.09
N ALA A 64 -3.98 -13.01 12.51
CA ALA A 64 -5.11 -12.79 11.61
C ALA A 64 -4.81 -11.72 10.55
N VAL A 65 -4.10 -10.64 10.91
CA VAL A 65 -3.71 -9.60 9.94
C VAL A 65 -2.84 -10.20 8.83
N ARG A 66 -1.88 -11.04 9.20
CA ARG A 66 -1.01 -11.74 8.23
C ARG A 66 -1.80 -12.67 7.31
N GLU A 67 -2.79 -13.39 7.85
CA GLU A 67 -3.71 -14.19 7.01
C GLU A 67 -4.53 -13.30 6.06
N GLY A 68 -5.00 -12.13 6.54
CA GLY A 68 -5.71 -11.15 5.71
C GLY A 68 -4.88 -10.65 4.53
N ILE A 69 -3.57 -10.42 4.73
CA ILE A 69 -2.64 -10.00 3.66
C ILE A 69 -2.56 -11.05 2.54
N ARG A 70 -2.68 -12.34 2.84
CA ARG A 70 -2.62 -13.42 1.83
C ARG A 70 -3.75 -13.36 0.80
N TYR A 71 -4.84 -12.65 1.11
CA TYR A 71 -5.95 -12.46 0.19
C TYR A 71 -5.75 -11.26 -0.75
N MET A 72 -4.66 -10.50 -0.58
CA MET A 72 -4.25 -9.49 -1.56
C MET A 72 -3.78 -10.20 -2.83
N SER A 73 -4.16 -9.67 -4.00
CA SER A 73 -3.66 -10.20 -5.26
C SER A 73 -2.16 -9.93 -5.40
N ASP A 74 -1.43 -10.92 -5.91
CA ASP A 74 -0.02 -10.81 -6.34
C ASP A 74 0.14 -10.13 -7.72
N THR A 75 -0.97 -9.72 -8.32
CA THR A 75 -1.02 -9.13 -9.66
C THR A 75 -1.43 -7.67 -9.55
N PHE A 76 -0.51 -6.80 -9.97
CA PHE A 76 -0.76 -5.37 -10.08
C PHE A 76 -1.48 -5.08 -11.39
N LEU A 77 -2.52 -4.27 -11.29
CA LEU A 77 -3.30 -3.82 -12.44
C LEU A 77 -2.58 -2.73 -13.21
N LEU A 78 -1.75 -1.95 -12.51
CA LEU A 78 -0.93 -0.88 -13.06
C LEU A 78 0.18 -0.52 -12.05
N TYR A 79 1.36 -0.14 -12.54
CA TYR A 79 2.52 0.22 -11.72
C TYR A 79 3.46 1.10 -12.53
N ASN A 80 4.29 1.91 -11.87
CA ASN A 80 5.30 2.73 -12.54
C ASN A 80 6.73 2.23 -12.31
N PHE A 81 7.70 2.89 -12.95
CA PHE A 81 9.10 2.48 -12.84
C PHE A 81 9.67 2.69 -11.43
N GLU A 82 9.20 3.70 -10.69
CA GLU A 82 9.65 3.93 -9.31
C GLU A 82 9.26 2.80 -8.37
N PHE A 83 8.12 2.13 -8.60
CA PHE A 83 7.77 0.90 -7.89
C PHE A 83 8.81 -0.20 -8.12
N LEU A 84 9.16 -0.48 -9.37
CA LEU A 84 10.15 -1.51 -9.70
C LEU A 84 11.54 -1.16 -9.15
N ASN A 85 11.95 0.09 -9.31
CA ASN A 85 13.24 0.62 -8.88
C ASN A 85 13.39 0.59 -7.35
N MET A 86 12.29 0.79 -6.61
CA MET A 86 12.30 0.67 -5.15
C MET A 86 12.77 -0.72 -4.72
N TYR A 87 12.32 -1.78 -5.40
CA TYR A 87 12.66 -3.17 -5.10
C TYR A 87 13.83 -3.71 -5.96
N ASP A 88 14.73 -2.83 -6.43
CA ASP A 88 15.91 -3.15 -7.25
C ASP A 88 15.62 -4.07 -8.45
N SER A 89 14.42 -3.93 -9.01
CA SER A 89 13.93 -4.71 -10.14
C SER A 89 13.78 -3.83 -11.38
N ASN A 90 14.03 -4.40 -12.55
CA ASN A 90 13.95 -3.70 -13.84
C ASN A 90 12.73 -4.16 -14.66
N SER A 91 11.98 -5.14 -14.14
CA SER A 91 10.78 -5.69 -14.76
C SER A 91 9.91 -6.34 -13.71
N MET A 92 8.62 -6.49 -14.03
CA MET A 92 7.69 -7.24 -13.20
C MET A 92 8.06 -8.73 -13.08
N GLU A 93 8.73 -9.30 -14.09
CA GLU A 93 9.23 -10.69 -14.04
C GLU A 93 10.31 -10.84 -12.96
N GLU A 94 11.26 -9.91 -12.92
CA GLU A 94 12.32 -9.87 -11.91
C GLU A 94 11.73 -9.64 -10.51
N PHE A 95 10.82 -8.68 -10.37
CA PHE A 95 10.10 -8.44 -9.11
C PHE A 95 9.41 -9.71 -8.60
N LYS A 96 8.65 -10.39 -9.48
CA LYS A 96 7.96 -11.64 -9.13
C LYS A 96 8.94 -12.74 -8.70
N GLY A 97 10.07 -12.88 -9.39
CA GLY A 97 11.12 -13.83 -9.01
C GLY A 97 11.73 -13.54 -7.63
N ILE A 98 11.93 -12.26 -7.28
CA ILE A 98 12.43 -11.85 -5.96
C ILE A 98 11.40 -12.15 -4.87
N THR A 99 10.12 -11.89 -5.14
CA THR A 99 9.03 -12.09 -4.17
C THR A 99 8.49 -13.53 -4.12
N GLU A 100 8.99 -14.42 -4.97
CA GLU A 100 8.51 -15.80 -5.06
C GLU A 100 8.75 -16.54 -3.74
N GLY A 101 7.69 -17.11 -3.17
CA GLY A 101 7.77 -17.87 -1.93
C GLY A 101 7.84 -17.03 -0.64
N ILE A 102 7.81 -15.70 -0.73
CA ILE A 102 7.69 -14.83 0.45
C ILE A 102 6.24 -14.89 0.96
N ASP A 103 6.02 -15.59 2.08
CA ASP A 103 4.69 -15.74 2.69
C ASP A 103 4.51 -14.73 3.84
N PRO A 104 3.46 -13.88 3.83
CA PRO A 104 3.18 -12.89 4.87
C PRO A 104 3.07 -13.44 6.30
N VAL A 105 2.76 -14.73 6.45
CA VAL A 105 2.57 -15.39 7.73
C VAL A 105 3.91 -15.90 8.29
N THR A 106 4.76 -16.44 7.43
CA THR A 106 6.00 -17.11 7.87
C THR A 106 7.24 -16.26 7.72
N ASP A 107 7.28 -15.36 6.74
CA ASP A 107 8.45 -14.54 6.45
C ASP A 107 8.45 -13.23 7.23
N ARG A 108 9.27 -13.18 8.28
CA ARG A 108 9.43 -11.98 9.13
C ARG A 108 10.51 -11.02 8.66
N SER A 109 11.28 -11.38 7.64
CA SER A 109 12.32 -10.50 7.10
C SER A 109 11.73 -9.38 6.25
N ILE A 110 10.67 -9.71 5.51
CA ILE A 110 9.87 -8.74 4.72
C ILE A 110 8.63 -8.29 5.48
N TYR A 111 7.82 -9.23 5.95
CA TYR A 111 6.63 -8.91 6.73
C TYR A 111 7.01 -8.76 8.20
N THR A 112 7.77 -7.70 8.49
CA THR A 112 8.08 -7.26 9.84
C THR A 112 6.78 -6.96 10.60
N ASP A 113 6.83 -6.98 11.93
CA ASP A 113 5.62 -6.68 12.72
C ASP A 113 5.13 -5.24 12.51
N ASP A 114 6.03 -4.30 12.22
CA ASP A 114 5.68 -2.92 11.90
C ASP A 114 4.98 -2.82 10.52
N PHE A 115 5.53 -3.50 9.50
CA PHE A 115 4.91 -3.55 8.18
C PHE A 115 3.52 -4.19 8.22
N VAL A 116 3.36 -5.30 8.96
CA VAL A 116 2.05 -5.92 9.18
C VAL A 116 1.10 -5.00 9.94
N GLY A 117 1.61 -4.23 10.91
CA GLY A 117 0.83 -3.22 11.63
C GLY A 117 0.30 -2.10 10.73
N SER A 118 0.96 -1.82 9.60
CA SER A 118 0.45 -0.89 8.58
C SER A 118 -0.80 -1.43 7.87
N PHE A 119 -0.82 -2.74 7.55
CA PHE A 119 -1.99 -3.41 6.99
C PHE A 119 -3.14 -3.50 8.00
N GLU A 120 -2.85 -3.72 9.29
CA GLU A 120 -3.89 -3.66 10.33
C GLU A 120 -4.62 -2.32 10.32
N GLN A 121 -3.85 -1.22 10.30
CA GLN A 121 -4.40 0.13 10.22
C GLN A 121 -5.25 0.32 8.96
N MET A 122 -4.76 -0.15 7.81
CA MET A 122 -5.48 -0.09 6.53
C MET A 122 -6.80 -0.88 6.59
N PHE A 123 -6.77 -2.14 7.02
CA PHE A 123 -7.97 -2.97 7.16
C PHE A 123 -9.00 -2.33 8.07
N LEU A 124 -8.57 -1.80 9.23
CA LEU A 124 -9.48 -1.13 10.15
C LEU A 124 -10.07 0.16 9.55
N ALA A 125 -9.28 0.93 8.80
CA ALA A 125 -9.76 2.14 8.15
C ALA A 125 -10.80 1.83 7.07
N PHE A 126 -10.47 0.94 6.14
CA PHE A 126 -11.37 0.60 5.05
C PHE A 126 -12.63 -0.11 5.56
N ALA A 127 -12.53 -0.96 6.58
CA ALA A 127 -13.68 -1.61 7.19
C ALA A 127 -14.64 -0.61 7.86
N ARG A 128 -14.16 0.56 8.34
CA ARG A 128 -15.01 1.65 8.85
C ARG A 128 -15.61 2.54 7.76
N GLY A 129 -15.25 2.30 6.49
CA GLY A 129 -15.69 3.10 5.36
C GLY A 129 -14.78 4.27 5.01
N ASP A 130 -13.60 4.39 5.64
CA ASP A 130 -12.60 5.34 5.17
C ASP A 130 -12.07 4.85 3.81
N THR A 131 -11.96 5.71 2.81
CA THR A 131 -11.43 5.33 1.48
C THR A 131 -9.94 5.61 1.34
N ARG A 132 -9.34 6.25 2.35
CA ARG A 132 -7.94 6.67 2.36
C ARG A 132 -7.32 6.52 3.74
N ILE A 133 -6.10 6.00 3.77
CA ILE A 133 -5.22 6.05 4.94
C ILE A 133 -3.77 6.22 4.51
N SER A 134 -3.01 7.00 5.28
CA SER A 134 -1.55 6.94 5.25
C SER A 134 -0.98 6.70 6.63
N CYS A 135 0.15 6.01 6.68
CA CYS A 135 0.91 5.76 7.89
C CYS A 135 2.41 5.64 7.56
N PHE A 136 3.24 5.73 8.60
CA PHE A 136 4.66 5.44 8.47
C PHE A 136 4.93 4.01 8.89
N THR A 137 5.80 3.33 8.16
CA THR A 137 6.23 1.98 8.50
C THR A 137 7.67 1.72 8.08
N ASP A 138 8.31 0.77 8.77
CA ASP A 138 9.61 0.21 8.44
C ASP A 138 9.40 -1.00 7.50
N GLU A 139 9.70 -0.79 6.22
CA GLU A 139 9.67 -1.81 5.17
C GLU A 139 11.08 -2.37 4.95
N ALA A 140 11.16 -3.47 4.20
CA ALA A 140 12.41 -4.01 3.72
C ALA A 140 12.33 -4.30 2.23
N THR A 141 13.39 -3.98 1.50
CA THR A 141 13.58 -4.44 0.12
C THR A 141 14.54 -5.62 0.10
N VAL A 142 14.44 -6.44 -0.93
CA VAL A 142 15.40 -7.51 -1.22
C VAL A 142 16.12 -7.12 -2.50
N ASP A 143 17.43 -7.03 -2.46
CA ASP A 143 18.20 -6.84 -3.70
C ASP A 143 18.43 -8.17 -4.43
N LYS A 144 19.05 -8.09 -5.61
CA LYS A 144 19.32 -9.27 -6.45
C LYS A 144 20.23 -10.32 -5.79
N GLU A 145 20.93 -9.96 -4.71
CA GLU A 145 21.81 -10.86 -3.94
C GLU A 145 21.07 -11.51 -2.76
N ASN A 146 19.75 -11.27 -2.64
CA ASN A 146 18.91 -11.62 -1.48
C ASN A 146 19.36 -10.93 -0.18
N GLU A 147 20.00 -9.77 -0.27
CA GLU A 147 20.31 -8.97 0.90
C GLU A 147 19.10 -8.09 1.26
N PHE A 148 18.65 -8.23 2.50
CA PHE A 148 17.53 -7.45 3.04
C PHE A 148 18.00 -6.06 3.45
N ARG A 149 17.35 -5.02 2.90
CA ARG A 149 17.65 -3.62 3.19
C ARG A 149 16.43 -2.94 3.81
N PRO A 150 16.42 -2.72 5.13
CA PRO A 150 15.31 -2.02 5.78
C PRO A 150 15.35 -0.52 5.46
N PHE A 151 14.18 0.08 5.29
CA PHE A 151 14.01 1.51 5.10
C PHE A 151 12.68 1.95 5.71
N ARG A 152 12.60 3.23 6.10
CA ARG A 152 11.36 3.81 6.60
C ARG A 152 10.63 4.54 5.50
N ALA A 153 9.32 4.31 5.38
CA ALA A 153 8.48 4.92 4.35
C ALA A 153 7.20 5.50 4.94
N GLU A 154 6.62 6.48 4.23
CA GLU A 154 5.19 6.75 4.29
C GLU A 154 4.50 5.90 3.22
N VAL A 155 3.49 5.13 3.64
CA VAL A 155 2.63 4.36 2.74
C VAL A 155 1.24 4.98 2.77
N CYS A 156 0.62 5.12 1.60
CA CYS A 156 -0.76 5.57 1.48
C CYS A 156 -1.54 4.58 0.62
N TRP A 157 -2.67 4.10 1.15
CA TRP A 157 -3.66 3.34 0.40
C TRP A 157 -4.88 4.23 0.13
N GLN A 158 -5.36 4.19 -1.10
CA GLN A 158 -6.54 4.92 -1.55
C GLN A 158 -7.40 4.01 -2.42
N ILE A 159 -8.62 3.74 -2.00
CA ILE A 159 -9.60 3.06 -2.86
C ILE A 159 -9.98 4.01 -4.00
N VAL A 160 -9.95 3.52 -5.23
CA VAL A 160 -10.37 4.29 -6.41
C VAL A 160 -11.89 4.52 -6.35
N LYS A 161 -12.33 5.73 -6.71
CA LYS A 161 -13.75 6.11 -6.79
C LYS A 161 -14.53 5.09 -7.65
N GLY A 162 -15.61 4.55 -7.11
CA GLY A 162 -16.42 3.51 -7.75
C GLY A 162 -16.06 2.07 -7.35
N TYR A 163 -14.98 1.87 -6.57
CA TYR A 163 -14.53 0.57 -6.09
C TYR A 163 -14.59 0.44 -4.55
N GLU A 164 -15.25 1.35 -3.85
CA GLU A 164 -15.43 1.34 -2.39
C GLU A 164 -16.09 0.05 -1.90
N ASP A 165 -17.02 -0.46 -2.69
CA ASP A 165 -17.78 -1.67 -2.39
C ASP A 165 -17.05 -2.97 -2.73
N THR A 166 -15.94 -2.94 -3.46
CA THR A 166 -15.25 -4.17 -3.89
C THR A 166 -13.77 -4.22 -3.52
N TRP A 167 -13.11 -3.07 -3.38
CA TRP A 167 -11.66 -2.90 -3.21
C TRP A 167 -10.83 -3.52 -4.34
N GLU A 168 -11.43 -3.73 -5.52
CA GLU A 168 -10.71 -4.28 -6.68
C GLU A 168 -9.68 -3.30 -7.24
N ARG A 169 -9.73 -2.02 -6.85
CA ARG A 169 -8.79 -0.98 -7.27
C ARG A 169 -8.37 -0.16 -6.06
N VAL A 170 -7.17 -0.43 -5.56
CA VAL A 170 -6.54 0.38 -4.51
C VAL A 170 -5.23 0.92 -5.04
N VAL A 171 -5.11 2.24 -5.10
CA VAL A 171 -3.84 2.92 -5.38
C VAL A 171 -2.99 2.85 -4.13
N VAL A 172 -1.76 2.40 -4.27
CA VAL A 172 -0.76 2.41 -3.20
C VAL A 172 0.40 3.28 -3.63
N SER A 173 0.81 4.18 -2.75
CA SER A 173 2.03 4.97 -2.93
C SER A 173 2.96 4.76 -1.77
N VAL A 174 4.24 4.52 -2.06
CA VAL A 174 5.30 4.34 -1.07
C VAL A 174 6.34 5.43 -1.25
N ILE A 175 6.63 6.18 -0.19
CA ILE A 175 7.60 7.27 -0.22
C ILE A 175 8.63 7.08 0.91
N PRO A 176 9.90 6.76 0.59
CA PRO A 176 10.96 6.68 1.59
C PRO A 176 11.11 8.01 2.34
N VAL A 177 11.23 7.95 3.67
CA VAL A 177 11.33 9.14 4.53
C VAL A 177 12.57 9.98 4.20
N ASP A 178 13.66 9.34 3.78
CA ASP A 178 14.89 10.07 3.41
C ASP A 178 14.66 10.98 2.19
N ARG A 179 13.86 10.54 1.20
CA ARG A 179 13.44 11.40 0.08
C ARG A 179 12.55 12.55 0.53
N LEU A 180 11.67 12.35 1.52
CA LEU A 180 10.84 13.43 2.10
C LEU A 180 11.69 14.51 2.79
N ASN A 181 12.79 14.12 3.42
CA ASN A 181 13.70 15.03 4.12
C ASN A 181 14.62 15.80 3.16
N GLU A 182 15.01 15.20 2.04
CA GLU A 182 15.78 15.86 0.98
C GLU A 182 14.96 16.94 0.26
N SER A 183 13.67 16.68 -0.03
CA SER A 183 12.77 17.69 -0.62
C SER A 183 12.62 18.91 0.30
N LYS A 184 12.44 18.70 1.61
CA LYS A 184 12.36 19.81 2.60
C LYS A 184 13.65 20.61 2.71
N ARG A 185 14.81 19.98 2.53
CA ARG A 185 16.11 20.67 2.52
C ARG A 185 16.28 21.54 1.28
N THR A 186 15.79 21.10 0.12
CA THR A 186 15.95 21.81 -1.15
C THR A 186 15.09 23.08 -1.18
N ASP A 187 13.87 23.02 -0.64
CA ASP A 187 12.98 24.20 -0.51
C ASP A 187 13.54 25.25 0.46
N ALA A 188 14.24 24.84 1.52
CA ALA A 188 14.88 25.75 2.46
C ALA A 188 16.10 26.48 1.85
N VAL A 189 16.82 25.86 0.92
CA VAL A 189 17.99 26.46 0.25
C VAL A 189 17.58 27.35 -0.91
N SER A 190 16.47 27.07 -1.59
CA SER A 190 15.92 27.92 -2.68
C SER A 190 15.20 29.19 -2.19
N SER A 191 15.04 29.34 -0.86
CA SER A 191 14.38 30.48 -0.22
C SER A 191 15.35 31.48 0.43
N THR A 192 16.65 31.41 0.13
CA THR A 192 17.69 32.31 0.67
C THR A 192 18.41 33.06 -0.44
#